data_AF-A0A2T0RVY6-F1
#
_entry.id   AF-A0A2T0RVY6-F1
#
_cell.length_a   1.000
_cell.length_b   1.000
_cell.length_c   1.000
_cell.angle_alpha   90.00
_cell.angle_beta   90.00
_cell.angle_gamma   90.00
#
_symmetry.space_group_name_H-M   'P 1'
#
loop_
_entity.id
_entity.type
_entity.pdbx_description
1 polymer ?
#
loop_
_entity_poly.entity_id
_entity_poly.type
_entity_poly.pdbx_seq_one_letter_code
_entity_poly.pdbx_strand_id
1 'polypeptide(L)'
;MSQISLSNDHIAISIAPEFGARVTELVDRRSGRNWLVGGACEGDTGEAAAYLGTEARGWDECAPTVAPCEDPDWGRRLRDHGDLWGRPWKAERARGNVTNRFEGPEFTFTRGLRLDGPCLLCDYTITATTHARLPWMWSQHLLLATHPGERIVLDGVGQWEDHGTVPETMQVQDLTSGLAQKTYGTVQDQACIGIDGTDGGIRLRWSAAQMPYCGVWLGFGGWPTPEAPLHQMALEPTTAPADDLAVARASGTERWLEPGQTEHWQVEIAILPRTPE
;
A
#
# COMPACT_ATOMS: atom_id res chain seq x y z
N MET A 1 -11.43 19.05 5.09
CA MET A 1 -10.28 18.74 4.24
C MET A 1 -10.75 18.68 2.81
N SER A 2 -9.96 19.19 1.86
CA SER A 2 -10.29 19.10 0.44
C SER A 2 -10.10 17.66 -0.06
N GLN A 3 -11.04 17.16 -0.86
CA GLN A 3 -10.99 15.81 -1.44
C GLN A 3 -10.97 15.94 -2.96
N ILE A 4 -10.17 15.10 -3.61
CA ILE A 4 -10.13 14.98 -5.08
C ILE A 4 -10.75 13.66 -5.47
N SER A 5 -11.70 13.71 -6.40
CA SER A 5 -12.33 12.50 -6.94
C SER A 5 -12.00 12.32 -8.41
N LEU A 6 -11.80 11.06 -8.81
CA LEU A 6 -11.59 10.63 -10.18
C LEU A 6 -12.52 9.44 -10.47
N SER A 7 -13.24 9.48 -11.59
CA SER A 7 -14.15 8.38 -11.95
C SER A 7 -14.29 8.20 -13.46
N ASN A 8 -14.61 6.96 -13.86
CA ASN A 8 -15.09 6.56 -15.19
C ASN A 8 -16.30 5.63 -15.01
N ASP A 9 -16.72 4.87 -16.03
CA ASP A 9 -17.90 3.99 -15.93
C ASP A 9 -17.71 2.76 -15.01
N HIS A 10 -16.47 2.41 -14.68
CA HIS A 10 -16.14 1.21 -13.90
C HIS A 10 -15.68 1.53 -12.48
N ILE A 11 -14.85 2.55 -12.30
CA ILE A 11 -14.16 2.86 -11.05
C ILE A 11 -14.44 4.30 -10.65
N ALA A 12 -14.61 4.53 -9.35
CA ALA A 12 -14.47 5.83 -8.73
C ALA A 12 -13.46 5.76 -7.58
N ILE A 13 -12.54 6.72 -7.52
CA ILE A 13 -11.63 6.89 -6.40
C ILE A 13 -11.80 8.27 -5.77
N SER A 14 -11.54 8.32 -4.47
CA SER A 14 -11.48 9.54 -3.69
C SER A 14 -10.13 9.64 -2.98
N ILE A 15 -9.53 10.83 -2.99
CA ILE A 15 -8.17 11.10 -2.54
C ILE A 15 -8.18 12.26 -1.56
N ALA A 16 -7.42 12.16 -0.47
CA ALA A 16 -7.21 13.23 0.51
C ALA A 16 -5.77 13.79 0.41
N PRO A 17 -5.50 14.80 -0.46
CA PRO A 17 -4.15 15.35 -0.63
C PRO A 17 -3.52 15.86 0.66
N GLU A 18 -4.32 16.47 1.54
CA GLU A 18 -3.86 17.00 2.83
C GLU A 18 -3.40 15.91 3.82
N PHE A 19 -3.68 14.64 3.53
CA PHE A 19 -3.38 13.51 4.40
C PHE A 19 -2.73 12.34 3.63
N GLY A 20 -1.47 12.51 3.27
CA GLY A 20 -0.65 11.52 2.56
C GLY A 20 -1.04 11.28 1.10
N ALA A 21 -1.87 12.16 0.53
CA ALA A 21 -2.66 11.85 -0.64
C ALA A 21 -3.43 10.51 -0.50
N ARG A 22 -3.84 10.09 0.69
CA ARG A 22 -4.50 8.80 0.92
C ARG A 22 -5.65 8.57 -0.05
N VAL A 23 -5.69 7.42 -0.70
CA VAL A 23 -6.90 7.00 -1.43
C VAL A 23 -7.88 6.49 -0.38
N THR A 24 -8.95 7.24 -0.14
CA THR A 24 -9.95 6.94 0.90
C THR A 24 -11.01 5.97 0.42
N GLU A 25 -11.24 5.93 -0.89
CA GLU A 25 -12.23 5.06 -1.52
C GLU A 25 -11.72 4.54 -2.86
N LEU A 26 -11.98 3.27 -3.14
CA LEU A 26 -11.82 2.63 -4.45
C LEU A 26 -13.09 1.82 -4.73
N VAL A 27 -14.02 2.44 -5.46
CA VAL A 27 -15.38 1.94 -5.63
C VAL A 27 -15.53 1.26 -7.00
N ASP A 28 -15.99 0.01 -7.00
CA ASP A 28 -16.56 -0.61 -8.20
C ASP A 28 -17.94 0.02 -8.45
N ARG A 29 -18.08 0.80 -9.53
CA ARG A 29 -19.33 1.50 -9.86
C ARG A 29 -20.44 0.58 -10.34
N ARG A 30 -20.13 -0.67 -10.69
CA ARG A 30 -21.13 -1.67 -11.12
C ARG A 30 -21.84 -2.29 -9.92
N SER A 31 -21.09 -2.62 -8.87
CA SER A 31 -21.63 -3.25 -7.66
C SER A 31 -21.89 -2.24 -6.52
N GLY A 32 -21.27 -1.07 -6.57
CA GLY A 32 -21.27 -0.08 -5.49
C GLY A 32 -20.30 -0.42 -4.35
N ARG A 33 -19.53 -1.51 -4.46
CA ARG A 33 -18.59 -1.94 -3.43
C ARG A 33 -17.40 -0.98 -3.35
N ASN A 34 -17.12 -0.48 -2.15
CA ASN A 34 -15.82 0.11 -1.84
C ASN A 34 -14.85 -1.00 -1.43
N TRP A 35 -13.71 -1.09 -2.10
CA TRP A 35 -12.69 -2.10 -1.83
C TRP A 35 -11.77 -1.74 -0.66
N LEU A 36 -11.78 -0.49 -0.19
CA LEU A 36 -10.89 -0.04 0.88
C LEU A 36 -11.61 0.01 2.23
N VAL A 37 -10.84 -0.24 3.29
CA VAL A 37 -11.29 0.02 4.67
C VAL A 37 -11.64 1.49 4.81
N GLY A 38 -12.89 1.78 5.14
CA GLY A 38 -13.39 3.14 5.34
C GLY A 38 -13.06 3.70 6.72
N GLY A 39 -13.22 5.01 6.89
CA GLY A 39 -13.12 5.67 8.19
C GLY A 39 -13.22 7.19 8.07
N ALA A 40 -13.31 7.87 9.22
CA ALA A 40 -13.38 9.32 9.27
C ALA A 40 -12.14 9.96 8.65
N CYS A 41 -12.28 11.14 8.03
CA CYS A 41 -11.16 11.90 7.50
C CYS A 41 -10.46 12.66 8.64
N GLU A 42 -9.74 11.94 9.49
CA GLU A 42 -9.04 12.45 10.67
C GLU A 42 -7.65 11.83 10.74
N GLY A 43 -6.66 12.56 11.24
CA GLY A 43 -5.41 11.92 11.60
C GLY A 43 -4.26 12.85 11.93
N ASP A 44 -3.17 12.24 12.39
CA ASP A 44 -1.97 12.93 12.87
C ASP A 44 -0.89 13.02 11.79
N THR A 45 -0.48 14.26 11.49
CA THR A 45 0.56 14.56 10.51
C THR A 45 1.95 14.68 11.15
N GLY A 46 2.03 14.74 12.48
CA GLY A 46 3.25 14.99 13.25
C GLY A 46 4.20 13.81 13.32
N GLU A 47 5.47 14.08 13.66
CA GLU A 47 6.54 13.06 13.70
C GLU A 47 6.28 11.88 14.64
N ALA A 48 5.45 12.07 15.68
CA ALA A 48 5.10 11.05 16.66
C ALA A 48 3.82 10.28 16.31
N ALA A 49 3.22 10.54 15.15
CA ALA A 49 2.02 9.84 14.70
C ALA A 49 2.28 8.33 14.59
N ALA A 50 1.29 7.56 15.01
CA ALA A 50 1.30 6.11 14.96
C ALA A 50 0.17 5.61 14.07
N TYR A 51 0.45 4.60 13.25
CA TYR A 51 -0.51 4.01 12.34
C TYR A 51 -1.33 2.94 13.07
N LEU A 52 -2.27 3.38 13.90
CA LEU A 52 -3.10 2.51 14.75
C LEU A 52 -4.58 2.91 14.68
N GLY A 53 -5.47 1.95 14.96
CA GLY A 53 -6.89 2.23 15.17
C GLY A 53 -7.54 2.92 13.97
N THR A 54 -8.03 4.15 14.17
CA THR A 54 -8.70 4.90 13.10
C THR A 54 -7.78 5.22 11.94
N GLU A 55 -6.45 5.29 12.14
CA GLU A 55 -5.49 5.59 11.08
C GLU A 55 -5.32 4.46 10.06
N ALA A 56 -5.57 3.22 10.48
CA ALA A 56 -5.48 2.04 9.63
C ALA A 56 -6.71 1.91 8.72
N ARG A 57 -6.70 2.70 7.64
CA ARG A 57 -7.79 2.75 6.65
C ARG A 57 -7.28 3.23 5.30
N GLY A 58 -8.05 2.98 4.25
CA GLY A 58 -7.75 3.47 2.92
C GLY A 58 -6.45 2.89 2.36
N TRP A 59 -5.76 3.70 1.58
CA TRP A 59 -4.51 3.32 0.95
C TRP A 59 -3.47 4.44 1.02
N ASP A 60 -2.39 4.13 1.72
CA ASP A 60 -1.21 4.96 1.89
C ASP A 60 0.03 4.36 1.22
N GLU A 61 1.05 5.19 1.09
CA GLU A 61 2.38 4.77 0.66
C GLU A 61 3.30 4.80 1.89
N CYS A 62 4.05 3.74 2.12
CA CYS A 62 5.08 3.71 3.16
C CYS A 62 6.44 3.95 2.52
N ALA A 63 7.14 5.01 2.92
CA ALA A 63 8.56 5.23 2.59
C ALA A 63 9.12 6.32 3.52
N PRO A 64 10.38 6.24 3.96
CA PRO A 64 11.40 5.26 3.58
C PRO A 64 11.41 3.97 4.40
N THR A 65 10.42 3.76 5.27
CA THR A 65 10.28 2.59 6.16
C THR A 65 8.79 2.26 6.37
N VAL A 66 8.48 1.05 6.83
CA VAL A 66 7.12 0.65 7.22
C VAL A 66 6.92 0.79 8.74
N ALA A 67 7.80 0.25 9.57
CA ALA A 67 7.81 0.45 11.02
C ALA A 67 8.87 1.47 11.43
N PRO A 68 8.73 2.12 12.60
CA PRO A 68 9.68 3.13 13.04
C PRO A 68 11.04 2.51 13.37
N CYS A 69 12.12 3.09 12.85
CA CYS A 69 13.48 2.62 13.08
C CYS A 69 14.48 3.79 13.17
N GLU A 70 15.68 3.50 13.65
CA GLU A 70 16.83 4.41 13.56
C GLU A 70 17.64 4.02 12.32
N ASP A 71 18.11 5.01 11.56
CA ASP A 71 19.01 4.78 10.44
C ASP A 71 20.15 5.81 10.43
N PRO A 72 21.43 5.38 10.37
CA PRO A 72 22.57 6.29 10.47
C PRO A 72 22.70 7.25 9.27
N ASP A 73 22.19 6.91 8.09
CA ASP A 73 22.28 7.77 6.90
C ASP A 73 21.17 8.83 6.88
N TRP A 74 20.04 8.55 7.56
CA TRP A 74 18.95 9.53 7.74
C TRP A 74 19.22 10.56 8.84
N GLY A 75 20.10 10.25 9.80
CA GLY A 75 20.48 11.17 10.88
C GLY A 75 19.34 11.56 11.82
N ARG A 76 18.20 10.86 11.74
CA ARG A 76 17.02 10.99 12.58
C ARG A 76 16.32 9.64 12.71
N ARG A 77 15.47 9.51 13.72
CA ARG A 77 14.51 8.43 13.80
C ARG A 77 13.49 8.55 12.66
N LEU A 78 13.27 7.44 11.96
CA LEU A 78 12.21 7.30 10.98
C LEU A 78 10.91 6.93 11.69
N ARG A 79 9.84 7.65 11.34
CA ARG A 79 8.50 7.47 11.93
C ARG A 79 7.81 6.22 11.40
N ASP A 80 6.77 5.82 12.10
CA ASP A 80 5.86 4.76 11.68
C ASP A 80 5.28 5.07 10.29
N HIS A 81 5.31 4.09 9.39
CA HIS A 81 4.94 4.15 7.96
C HIS A 81 5.70 5.21 7.14
N GLY A 82 6.79 5.77 7.68
CA GLY A 82 7.64 6.73 7.00
C GLY A 82 7.00 8.10 6.78
N ASP A 83 7.60 8.87 5.89
CA ASP A 83 7.34 10.30 5.67
C ASP A 83 6.17 10.60 4.75
N LEU A 84 5.70 9.59 4.00
CA LEU A 84 4.70 9.76 2.95
C LEU A 84 3.26 9.82 3.48
N TRP A 85 2.91 8.95 4.43
CA TRP A 85 1.55 8.89 4.96
C TRP A 85 1.24 10.06 5.89
N GLY A 86 -0.03 10.46 5.95
CA GLY A 86 -0.53 11.51 6.84
C GLY A 86 -0.08 12.94 6.51
N ARG A 87 1.08 13.14 5.87
CA ARG A 87 1.61 14.48 5.53
C ARG A 87 0.96 15.05 4.27
N PRO A 88 0.82 16.38 4.14
CA PRO A 88 0.16 16.99 2.98
C PRO A 88 0.99 16.85 1.70
N TRP A 89 0.33 16.51 0.60
CA TRP A 89 0.88 16.45 -0.74
C TRP A 89 0.23 17.53 -1.61
N LYS A 90 0.95 17.97 -2.65
CA LYS A 90 0.35 18.74 -3.74
C LYS A 90 -0.37 17.77 -4.67
N ALA A 91 -1.53 18.15 -5.18
CA ALA A 91 -2.27 17.32 -6.12
C ALA A 91 -2.77 18.13 -7.31
N GLU A 92 -2.53 17.61 -8.51
CA GLU A 92 -2.94 18.20 -9.77
C GLU A 92 -3.85 17.22 -10.51
N ARG A 93 -5.07 17.67 -10.80
CA ARG A 93 -6.07 16.86 -11.52
C ARG A 93 -6.08 17.23 -12.99
N ALA A 94 -6.03 16.22 -13.84
CA ALA A 94 -6.35 16.30 -15.26
C ALA A 94 -7.57 15.42 -15.57
N ARG A 95 -8.02 15.41 -16.83
CA ARG A 95 -9.12 14.54 -17.24
C ARG A 95 -8.67 13.07 -17.20
N GLY A 96 -9.26 12.26 -16.33
CA GLY A 96 -8.96 10.82 -16.24
C GLY A 96 -7.67 10.48 -15.47
N ASN A 97 -6.95 11.48 -14.94
CA ASN A 97 -5.70 11.31 -14.21
C ASN A 97 -5.57 12.30 -13.05
N VAL A 98 -4.85 11.91 -12.01
CA VAL A 98 -4.42 12.80 -10.92
C VAL A 98 -2.97 12.49 -10.58
N THR A 99 -2.17 13.54 -10.46
CA THR A 99 -0.77 13.44 -10.05
C THR A 99 -0.62 14.05 -8.67
N ASN A 100 -0.17 13.26 -7.71
CA ASN A 100 0.08 13.68 -6.34
C ASN A 100 1.58 13.73 -6.11
N ARG A 101 2.08 14.79 -5.46
CA ARG A 101 3.50 15.02 -5.21
C ARG A 101 3.75 15.37 -3.76
N PHE A 102 4.59 14.58 -3.11
CA PHE A 102 5.23 14.90 -1.84
C PHE A 102 6.59 15.56 -2.09
N GLU A 103 6.90 16.60 -1.33
CA GLU A 103 8.19 17.30 -1.35
C GLU A 103 8.77 17.26 0.06
N GLY A 104 9.69 16.33 0.29
CA GLY A 104 10.46 16.23 1.53
C GLY A 104 11.85 16.86 1.41
N PRO A 105 12.58 16.98 2.53
CA PRO A 105 13.96 17.44 2.52
C PRO A 105 14.90 16.46 1.78
N GLU A 106 14.67 15.16 1.93
CA GLU A 106 15.56 14.11 1.44
C GLU A 106 15.18 13.58 0.05
N PHE A 107 13.89 13.61 -0.29
CA PHE A 107 13.40 13.16 -1.58
C PHE A 107 12.08 13.84 -1.96
N THR A 108 11.80 13.83 -3.27
CA THR A 108 10.45 14.03 -3.79
C THR A 108 9.84 12.70 -4.18
N PHE A 109 8.53 12.56 -3.96
CA PHE A 109 7.78 11.37 -4.37
C PHE A 109 6.57 11.80 -5.17
N THR A 110 6.31 11.10 -6.28
CA THR A 110 5.18 11.37 -7.16
C THR A 110 4.38 10.08 -7.35
N ARG A 111 3.06 10.19 -7.22
CA ARG A 111 2.10 9.14 -7.56
C ARG A 111 1.09 9.65 -8.58
N GLY A 112 1.18 9.13 -9.80
CA GLY A 112 0.18 9.28 -10.85
C GLY A 112 -0.88 8.18 -10.74
N LEU A 113 -2.14 8.55 -10.82
CA LEU A 113 -3.29 7.64 -10.79
C LEU A 113 -4.19 7.92 -11.99
N ARG A 114 -4.29 6.95 -12.90
CA ARG A 114 -5.06 7.07 -14.15
C ARG A 114 -6.08 5.95 -14.27
N LEU A 115 -7.32 6.29 -14.63
CA LEU A 115 -8.35 5.31 -14.92
C LEU A 115 -8.32 4.90 -16.40
N ASP A 116 -8.36 3.60 -16.67
CA ASP A 116 -8.49 3.01 -17.99
C ASP A 116 -9.42 1.79 -17.95
N GLY A 117 -10.66 1.95 -18.43
CA GLY A 117 -11.69 0.91 -18.29
C GLY A 117 -11.84 0.45 -16.82
N PRO A 118 -11.78 -0.86 -16.53
CA PRO A 118 -11.84 -1.40 -15.17
C PRO A 118 -10.48 -1.40 -14.45
N CYS A 119 -9.47 -0.67 -14.95
CA CYS A 119 -8.15 -0.59 -14.35
C CYS A 119 -7.85 0.81 -13.79
N LEU A 120 -7.16 0.84 -12.67
CA LEU A 120 -6.46 1.98 -12.10
C LEU A 120 -4.96 1.75 -12.27
N LEU A 121 -4.35 2.55 -13.13
CA LEU A 121 -2.92 2.51 -13.42
C LEU A 121 -2.19 3.47 -12.47
N CYS A 122 -1.21 2.93 -11.75
CA CYS A 122 -0.46 3.65 -10.73
C CYS A 122 1.00 3.79 -11.19
N ASP A 123 1.43 5.02 -11.43
CA ASP A 123 2.78 5.37 -11.82
C ASP A 123 3.49 6.05 -10.66
N TYR A 124 4.69 5.57 -10.33
CA TYR A 124 5.43 6.04 -9.17
C TYR A 124 6.78 6.58 -9.54
N THR A 125 7.23 7.58 -8.79
CA THR A 125 8.58 8.11 -8.92
C THR A 125 9.08 8.60 -7.57
N ILE A 126 10.29 8.18 -7.20
CA ILE A 126 11.05 8.77 -6.08
C ILE A 126 12.32 9.41 -6.64
N THR A 127 12.69 10.59 -6.16
CA THR A 127 13.90 11.30 -6.59
C THR A 127 14.63 11.89 -5.41
N ALA A 128 15.91 11.55 -5.24
CA ALA A 128 16.74 12.10 -4.17
C ALA A 128 16.95 13.59 -4.40
N THR A 129 16.76 14.38 -3.34
CA THR A 129 17.13 15.80 -3.28
C THR A 129 18.41 16.02 -2.48
N THR A 130 18.96 14.95 -1.89
CA THR A 130 20.19 14.97 -1.10
C THR A 130 21.46 14.95 -1.95
N HIS A 131 22.56 15.36 -1.33
CA HIS A 131 23.92 15.28 -1.89
C HIS A 131 24.68 14.01 -1.46
N ALA A 132 24.12 13.23 -0.54
CA ALA A 132 24.59 11.91 -0.15
C ALA A 132 23.54 10.87 -0.52
N ARG A 133 23.98 9.64 -0.78
CA ARG A 133 23.06 8.52 -1.02
C ARG A 133 22.25 8.21 0.23
N LEU A 134 21.01 7.76 0.04
CA LEU A 134 20.12 7.40 1.14
C LEU A 134 19.56 5.98 0.97
N PRO A 135 19.58 5.16 2.03
CA PRO A 135 18.87 3.89 2.02
C PRO A 135 17.37 4.16 2.12
N TRP A 136 16.57 3.37 1.43
CA TRP A 136 15.12 3.46 1.49
C TRP A 136 14.47 2.11 1.19
N MET A 137 13.22 1.99 1.63
CA MET A 137 12.29 0.99 1.16
C MET A 137 10.92 1.61 0.92
N TRP A 138 10.09 0.94 0.12
CA TRP A 138 8.73 1.35 -0.14
C TRP A 138 7.77 0.16 -0.11
N SER A 139 6.56 0.41 0.40
CA SER A 139 5.44 -0.54 0.37
C SER A 139 4.14 0.19 0.01
N GLN A 140 3.34 -0.39 -0.89
CA GLN A 140 2.00 0.09 -1.20
C GLN A 140 1.00 -0.44 -0.17
N HIS A 141 0.73 0.33 0.88
CA HIS A 141 -0.08 -0.10 2.01
C HIS A 141 -1.58 0.15 1.77
N LEU A 142 -2.17 -0.68 0.90
CA LEU A 142 -3.57 -0.65 0.50
C LEU A 142 -4.41 -1.58 1.38
N LEU A 143 -5.17 -1.01 2.32
CA LEU A 143 -6.01 -1.78 3.24
C LEU A 143 -7.37 -2.11 2.61
N LEU A 144 -7.55 -3.38 2.29
CA LEU A 144 -8.75 -3.95 1.67
C LEU A 144 -9.84 -4.24 2.71
N ALA A 145 -11.05 -3.77 2.40
CA ALA A 145 -12.29 -4.14 3.08
C ALA A 145 -12.79 -5.49 2.55
N THR A 146 -12.10 -6.56 2.94
CA THR A 146 -12.44 -7.94 2.58
C THR A 146 -13.63 -8.47 3.37
N HIS A 147 -14.31 -9.50 2.87
CA HIS A 147 -15.35 -10.22 3.58
C HIS A 147 -14.90 -11.66 3.89
N PRO A 148 -15.26 -12.23 5.06
CA PRO A 148 -14.97 -13.63 5.35
C PRO A 148 -15.47 -14.58 4.26
N GLY A 149 -14.63 -15.56 3.91
CA GLY A 149 -14.91 -16.54 2.84
C GLY A 149 -14.49 -16.08 1.43
N GLU A 150 -14.10 -14.83 1.23
CA GLU A 150 -13.47 -14.41 -0.02
C GLU A 150 -12.13 -15.12 -0.23
N ARG A 151 -11.82 -15.41 -1.49
CA ARG A 151 -10.61 -16.15 -1.87
C ARG A 151 -9.45 -15.19 -2.05
N ILE A 152 -8.33 -15.51 -1.43
CA ILE A 152 -7.04 -14.86 -1.65
C ILE A 152 -6.40 -15.49 -2.90
N VAL A 153 -5.91 -14.64 -3.80
CA VAL A 153 -5.22 -15.05 -5.04
C VAL A 153 -3.78 -14.58 -4.96
N LEU A 154 -2.83 -15.51 -5.10
CA LEU A 154 -1.39 -15.26 -5.05
C LEU A 154 -0.70 -15.88 -6.28
N ASP A 155 -0.87 -15.28 -7.45
CA ASP A 155 -0.18 -15.72 -8.68
C ASP A 155 1.14 -14.98 -8.86
N GLY A 156 2.20 -15.69 -9.26
CA GLY A 156 3.53 -15.14 -9.49
C GLY A 156 4.34 -14.74 -8.25
N VAL A 157 3.82 -15.03 -7.06
CA VAL A 157 4.48 -14.80 -5.76
C VAL A 157 4.76 -16.14 -5.08
N GLY A 158 6.01 -16.38 -4.67
CA GLY A 158 6.46 -17.65 -4.10
C GLY A 158 7.70 -17.51 -3.21
N GLN A 159 8.17 -18.63 -2.67
CA GLN A 159 9.25 -18.70 -1.64
C GLN A 159 8.92 -17.86 -0.40
N TRP A 160 8.04 -18.43 0.41
CA TRP A 160 7.54 -17.84 1.65
C TRP A 160 8.39 -18.24 2.86
N GLU A 161 9.69 -18.38 2.68
CA GLU A 161 10.59 -18.80 3.75
C GLU A 161 11.49 -17.60 4.11
N ASP A 162 11.81 -17.47 5.40
CA ASP A 162 12.52 -16.37 6.08
C ASP A 162 11.68 -15.22 6.68
N HIS A 163 10.41 -15.02 6.28
CA HIS A 163 9.62 -13.87 6.77
C HIS A 163 8.15 -14.13 7.14
N GLY A 164 7.72 -15.39 7.26
CA GLY A 164 6.38 -15.78 7.75
C GLY A 164 5.70 -16.83 6.86
N THR A 165 4.54 -17.35 7.28
CA THR A 165 3.75 -18.30 6.48
C THR A 165 2.68 -17.58 5.66
N VAL A 166 2.29 -18.13 4.51
CA VAL A 166 1.03 -17.72 3.85
C VAL A 166 -0.18 -18.24 4.63
N PRO A 167 -1.35 -17.57 4.53
CA PRO A 167 -2.56 -18.12 5.11
C PRO A 167 -2.89 -19.48 4.50
N GLU A 168 -2.90 -20.53 5.34
CA GLU A 168 -3.08 -21.93 4.93
C GLU A 168 -4.33 -22.16 4.10
N THR A 169 -5.42 -21.46 4.44
CA THR A 169 -6.73 -21.65 3.82
C THR A 169 -6.89 -20.93 2.48
N MET A 170 -5.99 -19.97 2.17
CA MET A 170 -6.16 -19.03 1.06
C MET A 170 -7.55 -18.37 1.02
N GLN A 171 -8.15 -18.20 2.21
CA GLN A 171 -9.44 -17.57 2.42
C GLN A 171 -9.33 -16.47 3.47
N VAL A 172 -10.08 -15.40 3.25
CA VAL A 172 -10.27 -14.34 4.23
C VAL A 172 -11.02 -14.92 5.42
N GLN A 173 -10.45 -14.78 6.62
CA GLN A 173 -11.07 -15.26 7.86
C GLN A 173 -11.86 -14.13 8.53
N ASP A 174 -12.75 -14.49 9.45
CA ASP A 174 -13.46 -13.52 10.28
C ASP A 174 -12.66 -13.11 11.53
N LEU A 175 -13.20 -12.15 12.28
CA LEU A 175 -12.61 -11.61 13.50
C LEU A 175 -12.37 -12.66 14.61
N THR A 176 -13.08 -13.79 14.60
CA THR A 176 -12.92 -14.83 15.61
C THR A 176 -11.62 -15.62 15.42
N SER A 177 -10.98 -15.52 14.25
CA SER A 177 -9.65 -16.10 14.03
C SER A 177 -8.58 -15.47 14.92
N GLY A 178 -8.75 -14.20 15.33
CA GLY A 178 -7.78 -13.48 16.14
C GLY A 178 -6.43 -13.29 15.44
N LEU A 179 -6.39 -13.37 14.11
CA LEU A 179 -5.15 -13.32 13.34
C LEU A 179 -4.61 -11.89 13.26
N ALA A 180 -3.32 -11.74 13.50
CA ALA A 180 -2.52 -10.55 13.21
C ALA A 180 -1.16 -11.02 12.69
N GLN A 181 -1.02 -11.09 11.36
CA GLN A 181 0.14 -11.70 10.74
C GLN A 181 0.61 -10.88 9.55
N LYS A 182 1.92 -10.62 9.52
CA LYS A 182 2.64 -10.10 8.36
C LYS A 182 3.49 -11.23 7.79
N THR A 183 3.50 -11.37 6.48
CA THR A 183 4.39 -12.28 5.76
C THR A 183 4.87 -11.65 4.46
N TYR A 184 5.96 -12.15 3.91
CA TYR A 184 6.53 -11.68 2.66
C TYR A 184 6.85 -12.84 1.73
N GLY A 185 6.64 -12.62 0.44
CA GLY A 185 6.98 -13.56 -0.62
C GLY A 185 7.78 -12.87 -1.73
N THR A 186 8.60 -13.64 -2.43
CA THR A 186 9.35 -13.18 -3.60
C THR A 186 8.47 -13.20 -4.84
N VAL A 187 8.65 -12.22 -5.72
CA VAL A 187 7.99 -12.15 -7.03
C VAL A 187 8.96 -12.70 -8.08
N GLN A 188 8.49 -13.61 -8.92
CA GLN A 188 9.36 -14.29 -9.89
C GLN A 188 9.61 -13.44 -11.15
N ASP A 189 8.56 -13.20 -11.94
CA ASP A 189 8.61 -12.40 -13.17
C ASP A 189 7.56 -11.29 -13.13
N GLN A 190 6.31 -11.69 -12.92
CA GLN A 190 5.19 -10.81 -12.67
C GLN A 190 4.34 -11.37 -11.53
N ALA A 191 3.77 -10.48 -10.71
CA ALA A 191 2.75 -10.83 -9.74
C ALA A 191 1.36 -10.50 -10.30
N CYS A 192 0.37 -11.33 -9.96
CA CYS A 192 -1.04 -11.05 -10.17
C CYS A 192 -1.84 -11.54 -8.95
N ILE A 193 -1.90 -10.72 -7.92
CA ILE A 193 -2.50 -11.10 -6.63
C ILE A 193 -3.78 -10.33 -6.37
N GLY A 194 -4.62 -10.80 -5.45
CA GLY A 194 -5.84 -10.07 -5.12
C GLY A 194 -6.85 -10.88 -4.34
N ILE A 195 -8.10 -10.43 -4.41
CA ILE A 195 -9.25 -11.01 -3.73
C ILE A 195 -10.35 -11.30 -4.74
N ASP A 196 -10.98 -12.47 -4.62
CA ASP A 196 -12.20 -12.84 -5.33
C ASP A 196 -13.35 -13.08 -4.36
N GLY A 197 -14.51 -12.53 -4.70
CA GLY A 197 -15.76 -12.78 -3.99
C GLY A 197 -16.97 -12.79 -4.92
N THR A 198 -18.15 -13.00 -4.32
CA THR A 198 -19.44 -12.95 -5.02
C THR A 198 -19.74 -11.56 -5.59
N ASP A 199 -19.21 -10.52 -4.95
CA ASP A 199 -19.37 -9.12 -5.35
C ASP A 199 -18.34 -8.60 -6.36
N GLY A 200 -17.52 -9.49 -6.92
CA GLY A 200 -16.47 -9.16 -7.88
C GLY A 200 -15.08 -9.48 -7.34
N GLY A 201 -14.06 -8.98 -8.01
CA GLY A 201 -12.68 -9.17 -7.57
C GLY A 201 -11.84 -7.91 -7.71
N ILE A 202 -10.73 -7.87 -6.99
CA ILE A 202 -9.65 -6.89 -7.16
C ILE A 202 -8.37 -7.64 -7.47
N ARG A 203 -7.55 -7.11 -8.39
CA ARG A 203 -6.23 -7.65 -8.73
C ARG A 203 -5.19 -6.54 -8.75
N LEU A 204 -4.03 -6.81 -8.16
CA LEU A 204 -2.83 -6.01 -8.26
C LEU A 204 -1.84 -6.74 -9.16
N ARG A 205 -1.24 -6.03 -10.12
CA ARG A 205 -0.25 -6.56 -11.05
C ARG A 205 0.96 -5.66 -11.14
N TRP A 206 2.15 -6.28 -11.13
CA TRP A 206 3.42 -5.59 -11.32
C TRP A 206 4.52 -6.57 -11.73
N SER A 207 5.68 -6.05 -12.12
CA SER A 207 6.85 -6.86 -12.48
C SER A 207 7.86 -6.96 -11.34
N ALA A 208 8.45 -8.15 -11.16
CA ALA A 208 9.55 -8.41 -10.24
C ALA A 208 10.75 -7.48 -10.48
N ALA A 209 11.01 -7.11 -11.74
CA ALA A 209 12.10 -6.21 -12.11
C ALA A 209 11.93 -4.81 -11.51
N GLN A 210 10.70 -4.39 -11.23
CA GLN A 210 10.40 -3.12 -10.58
C GLN A 210 10.23 -3.31 -9.08
N MET A 211 9.47 -4.32 -8.63
CA MET A 211 9.20 -4.63 -7.23
C MET A 211 9.33 -6.14 -6.98
N PRO A 212 10.44 -6.60 -6.38
CA PRO A 212 10.76 -8.03 -6.29
C PRO A 212 10.05 -8.77 -5.15
N TYR A 213 9.26 -8.07 -4.33
CA TYR A 213 8.61 -8.68 -3.17
C TYR A 213 7.13 -8.28 -3.06
N CYS A 214 6.39 -9.10 -2.32
CA CYS A 214 5.02 -8.87 -1.91
C CYS A 214 4.91 -9.03 -0.40
N GLY A 215 4.48 -7.99 0.31
CA GLY A 215 4.00 -8.11 1.68
C GLY A 215 2.53 -8.55 1.71
N VAL A 216 2.15 -9.34 2.70
CA VAL A 216 0.76 -9.70 2.99
C VAL A 216 0.51 -9.43 4.47
N TRP A 217 -0.41 -8.52 4.75
CA TRP A 217 -0.88 -8.23 6.09
C TRP A 217 -2.29 -8.81 6.29
N LEU A 218 -2.47 -9.58 7.36
CA LEU A 218 -3.74 -10.18 7.77
C LEU A 218 -4.10 -9.67 9.16
N GLY A 219 -5.04 -8.73 9.24
CA GLY A 219 -5.64 -8.27 10.48
C GLY A 219 -7.07 -8.78 10.59
N PHE A 220 -7.26 -10.01 11.06
CA PHE A 220 -8.57 -10.65 11.25
C PHE A 220 -8.87 -10.78 12.75
N GLY A 221 -8.88 -9.63 13.43
CA GLY A 221 -9.24 -9.52 14.84
C GLY A 221 -8.13 -9.69 15.86
N GLY A 222 -6.89 -9.95 15.44
CA GLY A 222 -5.73 -9.98 16.35
C GLY A 222 -5.11 -8.61 16.65
N TRP A 223 -5.59 -7.55 16.01
CA TRP A 223 -5.01 -6.19 16.03
C TRP A 223 -6.11 -5.13 15.91
N PRO A 224 -5.95 -3.90 16.46
CA PRO A 224 -4.83 -3.42 17.28
C PRO A 224 -4.90 -3.89 18.74
N THR A 225 -6.10 -4.08 19.28
CA THR A 225 -6.30 -4.61 20.63
C THR A 225 -7.49 -5.58 20.66
N PRO A 226 -7.58 -6.48 21.65
CA PRO A 226 -8.72 -7.38 21.80
C PRO A 226 -10.07 -6.69 21.98
N GLU A 227 -10.09 -5.45 22.50
CA GLU A 227 -11.31 -4.68 22.79
C GLU A 227 -11.83 -3.90 21.58
N ALA A 228 -10.97 -3.63 20.59
CA ALA A 228 -11.31 -2.91 19.38
C ALA A 228 -10.68 -3.58 18.14
N PRO A 229 -10.97 -4.87 17.89
CA PRO A 229 -10.36 -5.61 16.80
C PRO A 229 -10.79 -5.05 15.43
N LEU A 230 -9.86 -5.00 14.49
CA LEU A 230 -10.14 -4.63 13.10
C LEU A 230 -10.18 -5.85 12.19
N HIS A 231 -10.95 -5.72 11.10
CA HIS A 231 -10.95 -6.62 9.96
C HIS A 231 -10.38 -5.88 8.76
N GLN A 232 -9.17 -6.23 8.38
CA GLN A 232 -8.46 -5.62 7.25
C GLN A 232 -7.39 -6.54 6.72
N MET A 233 -7.10 -6.41 5.43
CA MET A 233 -6.02 -7.13 4.77
C MET A 233 -5.27 -6.18 3.85
N ALA A 234 -3.96 -6.33 3.70
CA ALA A 234 -3.22 -5.66 2.64
C ALA A 234 -2.41 -6.65 1.81
N LEU A 235 -2.31 -6.33 0.52
CA LEU A 235 -1.52 -7.01 -0.48
C LEU A 235 -0.58 -5.97 -1.07
N GLU A 236 0.71 -6.09 -0.78
CA GLU A 236 1.61 -4.96 -0.81
C GLU A 236 2.81 -5.21 -1.74
N PRO A 237 2.78 -4.71 -2.99
CA PRO A 237 4.01 -4.50 -3.74
C PRO A 237 5.03 -3.76 -2.86
N THR A 238 6.22 -4.33 -2.71
CA THR A 238 7.27 -3.74 -1.85
C THR A 238 8.67 -3.93 -2.42
N THR A 239 9.56 -3.01 -2.08
CA THR A 239 10.98 -3.07 -2.46
C THR A 239 11.78 -4.07 -1.62
N ALA A 240 11.33 -4.37 -0.41
CA ALA A 240 12.05 -5.20 0.56
C ALA A 240 11.08 -6.07 1.40
N PRO A 241 11.48 -7.31 1.78
CA PRO A 241 10.68 -8.21 2.61
C PRO A 241 10.95 -7.94 4.11
N ALA A 242 10.77 -6.70 4.56
CA ALA A 242 11.16 -6.27 5.90
C ALA A 242 10.11 -5.35 6.53
N ASP A 243 9.96 -5.42 7.85
CA ASP A 243 9.05 -4.54 8.58
C ASP A 243 9.60 -3.13 8.76
N ASP A 244 10.92 -2.94 8.72
CA ASP A 244 11.55 -1.63 8.77
C ASP A 244 12.84 -1.55 7.93
N LEU A 245 13.29 -0.32 7.68
CA LEU A 245 14.49 -0.06 6.89
C LEU A 245 15.77 -0.60 7.53
N ALA A 246 15.88 -0.61 8.86
CA ALA A 246 17.07 -1.12 9.54
C ALA A 246 17.21 -2.64 9.32
N VAL A 247 16.11 -3.38 9.36
CA VAL A 247 16.06 -4.81 9.00
C VAL A 247 16.34 -5.02 7.51
N ALA A 248 15.78 -4.20 6.63
CA ALA A 248 16.08 -4.25 5.20
C ALA A 248 17.59 -4.09 4.95
N ARG A 249 18.24 -3.14 5.63
CA ARG A 249 19.71 -2.94 5.56
C ARG A 249 20.51 -4.09 6.12
N ALA A 250 20.11 -4.62 7.27
CA ALA A 250 20.80 -5.74 7.89
C ALA A 250 20.76 -7.01 7.01
N SER A 251 19.69 -7.16 6.22
CA SER A 251 19.49 -8.27 5.28
C SER A 251 20.01 -7.98 3.86
N GLY A 252 20.46 -6.75 3.56
CA GLY A 252 20.94 -6.36 2.24
C GLY A 252 19.82 -6.22 1.19
N THR A 253 18.58 -5.99 1.63
CA THR A 253 17.40 -5.84 0.77
C THR A 253 16.93 -4.39 0.65
N GLU A 254 17.62 -3.44 1.31
CA GLU A 254 17.38 -2.02 1.11
C GLU A 254 17.64 -1.60 -0.34
N ARG A 255 17.01 -0.51 -0.76
CA ARG A 255 17.44 0.22 -1.95
C ARG A 255 18.29 1.41 -1.57
N TRP A 256 19.23 1.76 -2.43
CA TRP A 256 20.02 2.97 -2.31
C TRP A 256 19.59 3.98 -3.36
N LEU A 257 19.25 5.18 -2.92
CA LEU A 257 18.96 6.31 -3.79
C LEU A 257 20.18 7.22 -3.81
N GLU A 258 20.91 7.22 -4.93
CA GLU A 258 22.10 8.06 -5.16
C GLU A 258 21.71 9.54 -5.35
N PRO A 259 22.64 10.49 -5.15
CA PRO A 259 22.36 11.92 -5.31
C PRO A 259 21.76 12.27 -6.68
N GLY A 260 20.55 12.83 -6.67
CA GLY A 260 19.80 13.17 -7.88
C GLY A 260 19.26 11.97 -8.68
N GLN A 261 19.41 10.74 -8.18
CA GLN A 261 18.83 9.57 -8.80
C GLN A 261 17.32 9.61 -8.71
N THR A 262 16.69 9.14 -9.80
CA THR A 262 15.26 8.90 -9.87
C THR A 262 15.03 7.41 -10.09
N GLU A 263 14.15 6.81 -9.28
CA GLU A 263 13.59 5.48 -9.53
C GLU A 263 12.11 5.58 -9.90
N HIS A 264 11.66 4.65 -10.75
CA HIS A 264 10.29 4.60 -11.27
C HIS A 264 9.78 3.15 -11.32
N TRP A 265 8.52 2.97 -10.93
CA TRP A 265 7.82 1.70 -11.01
C TRP A 265 6.33 1.89 -11.27
N GLN A 266 5.67 0.79 -11.64
CA GLN A 266 4.24 0.79 -11.93
C GLN A 266 3.53 -0.36 -11.21
N VAL A 267 2.29 -0.09 -10.82
CA VAL A 267 1.34 -1.10 -10.33
C VAL A 267 0.01 -0.88 -11.05
N GLU A 268 -0.57 -1.94 -11.60
CA GLU A 268 -1.93 -1.93 -12.12
C GLU A 268 -2.88 -2.53 -11.07
N ILE A 269 -4.00 -1.87 -10.83
CA ILE A 269 -5.11 -2.38 -10.02
C ILE A 269 -6.33 -2.58 -10.92
N ALA A 270 -6.79 -3.81 -11.08
CA ALA A 270 -7.97 -4.13 -11.90
C ALA A 270 -9.16 -4.55 -11.03
N ILE A 271 -10.34 -4.00 -11.31
CA ILE A 271 -11.60 -4.39 -10.68
C ILE A 271 -12.37 -5.34 -11.59
N LEU A 272 -12.45 -6.60 -11.18
CA LEU A 272 -13.10 -7.67 -11.91
C LEU A 272 -14.60 -7.67 -11.62
N PRO A 273 -15.45 -7.87 -12.65
CA PRO A 273 -16.89 -8.02 -12.43
C PRO A 273 -17.18 -9.26 -11.59
N ARG A 274 -18.42 -9.33 -11.07
CA ARG A 274 -18.97 -10.58 -10.53
C ARG A 274 -18.82 -11.69 -11.55
N THR A 275 -18.38 -12.86 -11.11
CA THR A 275 -18.48 -14.07 -11.94
C THR A 275 -19.91 -14.57 -11.81
N PRO A 276 -20.68 -14.71 -12.91
CA PRO A 276 -22.01 -15.32 -12.83
C PRO A 276 -21.89 -16.73 -12.25
N GLU A 277 -22.80 -17.10 -11.35
CA GLU A 277 -22.99 -18.49 -10.91
C GLU A 277 -23.41 -19.40 -12.07
#